data_AF-A0AA38R8I7-F1
#
_entry.id   AF-A0AA38R8I7-F1
#
_cell.length_a   1.000
_cell.length_b   1.000
_cell.length_c   1.000
_cell.angle_alpha   90.00
_cell.angle_beta   90.00
_cell.angle_gamma   90.00
#
_symmetry.space_group_name_H-M   'P 1'
#
loop_
_entity.id
_entity.type
_entity.pdbx_description
1 polymer ?
#
loop_
_entity_poly.entity_id
_entity_poly.type
_entity_poly.pdbx_seq_one_letter_code
_entity_poly.pdbx_strand_id
1 'polypeptide(L)'
;MRMAFFADMGGFVLQAKESESFPLNAKQLHWLVVNGHIAYPDVPPEEIWDKSKQDRLAKAITAFQIAYFIVECVGRAAQHLALTTLELDTLGIVVCSLMTAFAWLHKPADVRHPIRLKAKANVDEISGSKQWRTTPLDFVDENGPGWAVNVQPFVKMPVIPPERSIRRIPNDRFPMNPYGVQEYLLCFATLAFTGIHVAGWNFSFPSGTERVLWRVSSLLLFGVTAAFWVLETMASWKRLGRWTWLYLRVTNPKALKDFEKAREERLSNEPQRELTTLPLPWEFWTIMPIAVLYALARMYQLVEAFAQLRDVEVTVYDTVDWSVYLPHV
;
A
#
# COMPACT_ATOMS: atom_id res chain seq x y z
N MET A 1 6.01 -16.77 4.10
CA MET A 1 5.31 -15.46 4.05
C MET A 1 5.38 -14.69 5.37
N ARG A 2 4.97 -15.24 6.53
CA ARG A 2 4.94 -14.51 7.81
C ARG A 2 6.30 -13.91 8.24
N MET A 3 7.38 -14.69 8.14
CA MET A 3 8.73 -14.22 8.46
C MET A 3 9.20 -13.07 7.56
N ALA A 4 8.78 -13.05 6.28
CA ALA A 4 9.08 -11.97 5.36
C ALA A 4 8.36 -10.67 5.76
N PHE A 5 7.06 -10.74 6.08
CA PHE A 5 6.33 -9.58 6.63
C PHE A 5 6.97 -9.06 7.92
N PHE A 6 7.38 -9.95 8.82
CA PHE A 6 8.06 -9.57 10.05
C PHE A 6 9.39 -8.87 9.77
N ALA A 7 10.19 -9.38 8.83
CA ALA A 7 11.43 -8.72 8.38
C ALA A 7 11.15 -7.33 7.79
N ASP A 8 10.21 -7.21 6.84
CA ASP A 8 9.89 -5.93 6.19
C ASP A 8 9.31 -4.88 7.16
N MET A 9 8.76 -5.29 8.30
CA MET A 9 8.35 -4.41 9.39
C MET A 9 9.52 -3.93 10.27
N GLY A 10 10.75 -4.36 10.01
CA GLY A 10 11.92 -4.13 10.85
C GLY A 10 11.99 -5.07 12.06
N GLY A 11 11.30 -6.21 12.02
CA GLY A 11 11.28 -7.20 13.09
C GLY A 11 12.61 -7.93 13.29
N PHE A 12 13.51 -7.91 12.30
CA PHE A 12 14.88 -8.38 12.45
C PHE A 12 15.88 -7.22 12.37
N VAL A 13 16.89 -7.28 13.23
CA VAL A 13 17.99 -6.32 13.27
C VAL A 13 19.31 -7.08 13.22
N LEU A 14 20.21 -6.68 12.30
CA LEU A 14 21.55 -7.23 12.24
C LEU A 14 22.43 -6.53 13.27
N GLN A 15 23.16 -7.31 14.05
CA GLN A 15 24.25 -6.86 14.90
C GLN A 15 25.54 -7.51 14.41
N ALA A 16 26.27 -6.79 13.55
CA ALA A 16 27.58 -7.19 13.08
C ALA A 16 28.66 -6.92 14.13
N LYS A 17 29.83 -7.54 13.96
CA LYS A 17 30.95 -7.36 14.88
C LYS A 17 31.37 -5.89 14.92
N GLU A 18 31.43 -5.32 16.13
CA GLU A 18 31.93 -3.95 16.39
C GLU A 18 31.18 -2.84 15.64
N SER A 19 29.95 -3.11 15.16
CA SER A 19 29.12 -2.15 14.41
C SER A 19 27.79 -1.89 15.10
N GLU A 20 27.22 -0.71 14.85
CA GLU A 20 25.85 -0.42 15.25
C GLU A 20 24.84 -1.35 14.55
N SER A 21 23.72 -1.58 15.22
CA SER A 21 22.70 -2.51 14.73
C SER A 21 21.69 -1.82 13.83
N PHE A 22 21.31 -2.46 12.72
CA PHE A 22 20.38 -1.89 11.74
C PHE A 22 19.27 -2.89 11.32
N PRO A 23 18.07 -2.42 10.95
CA PRO A 23 16.96 -3.29 10.58
C PRO A 23 17.20 -3.96 9.22
N LEU A 24 16.71 -5.20 9.09
CA LEU A 24 16.82 -6.01 7.88
C LEU A 24 15.45 -6.22 7.24
N ASN A 25 15.35 -5.95 5.94
CA ASN A 25 14.19 -6.34 5.16
C ASN A 25 14.25 -7.83 4.71
N ALA A 26 13.16 -8.35 4.14
CA ALA A 26 13.07 -9.76 3.77
C ALA A 26 14.14 -10.19 2.73
N LYS A 27 14.48 -9.33 1.76
CA LYS A 27 15.49 -9.64 0.73
C LYS A 27 16.90 -9.64 1.32
N GLN A 28 17.22 -8.66 2.15
CA GLN A 28 18.50 -8.57 2.86
C GLN A 28 18.70 -9.76 3.79
N LEU A 29 17.67 -10.16 4.55
CA LEU A 29 17.71 -11.34 5.41
C LEU A 29 17.99 -12.61 4.60
N HIS A 30 17.26 -12.81 3.50
CA HIS A 30 17.44 -13.97 2.62
C HIS A 30 18.87 -14.01 2.05
N TRP A 31 19.39 -12.87 1.58
CA TRP A 31 20.74 -12.78 1.04
C TRP A 31 21.82 -13.13 2.09
N LEU A 32 21.68 -12.64 3.33
CA LEU A 32 22.63 -12.94 4.41
C LEU A 32 22.67 -14.45 4.76
N VAL A 33 21.51 -15.11 4.76
CA VAL A 33 21.42 -16.55 5.04
C VAL A 33 22.03 -17.37 3.90
N VAL A 34 21.68 -17.06 2.65
CA VAL A 34 22.15 -17.81 1.47
C VAL A 34 23.66 -17.69 1.29
N ASN A 35 24.25 -16.53 1.60
CA ASN A 35 25.70 -16.32 1.54
C ASN A 35 26.44 -16.75 2.82
N GLY A 36 25.74 -17.34 3.81
CA GLY A 36 26.36 -17.88 5.01
C GLY A 36 26.90 -16.85 6.00
N HIS A 37 26.51 -15.58 5.89
CA HIS A 37 26.92 -14.52 6.83
C HIS A 37 26.22 -14.66 8.20
N ILE A 38 25.02 -15.24 8.22
CA ILE A 38 24.26 -15.56 9.43
C ILE A 38 23.66 -16.95 9.31
N ALA A 39 23.41 -17.61 10.45
CA ALA A 39 22.59 -18.81 10.49
C ALA A 39 21.13 -18.46 10.18
N TYR A 40 20.40 -19.42 9.61
CA TYR A 40 18.95 -19.28 9.45
C TYR A 40 18.31 -19.01 10.82
N PRO A 41 17.51 -17.94 10.96
CA PRO A 41 16.85 -17.64 12.22
C PRO A 41 15.78 -18.71 12.49
N ASP A 42 16.08 -19.63 13.41
CA ASP A 42 15.14 -20.65 13.89
C ASP A 42 14.13 -20.01 14.85
N VAL A 43 13.30 -19.13 14.30
CA VAL A 43 12.21 -18.46 15.03
C VAL A 43 10.92 -19.16 14.63
N PRO A 44 10.30 -19.93 15.54
CA PRO A 44 9.05 -20.62 15.23
C PRO A 44 7.97 -19.58 14.88
N PRO A 45 7.08 -19.87 13.90
CA PRO A 45 6.01 -18.95 13.52
C PRO A 45 5.10 -18.54 14.68
N GLU A 46 4.99 -19.38 15.70
CA GLU A 46 4.23 -19.14 16.93
C GLU A 46 4.86 -18.03 17.77
N GLU A 47 6.19 -17.94 17.86
CA GLU A 47 6.87 -16.87 18.61
C GLU A 47 6.65 -15.51 17.95
N ILE A 48 6.62 -15.46 16.61
CA ILE A 48 6.28 -14.23 15.86
C ILE A 48 4.82 -13.82 16.14
N TRP A 49 3.92 -14.79 16.28
CA TRP A 49 2.50 -14.53 16.52
C TRP A 49 2.18 -14.20 17.98
N ASP A 50 2.90 -14.77 18.94
CA ASP A 50 2.80 -14.42 20.36
C ASP A 50 3.22 -12.96 20.60
N LYS A 51 4.21 -12.49 19.83
CA LYS A 51 4.55 -11.05 19.77
C LYS A 51 3.43 -10.21 19.17
N SER A 52 2.51 -10.81 18.39
CA SER A 52 1.42 -10.11 17.73
C SER A 52 0.20 -9.94 18.66
N LYS A 53 0.16 -8.83 19.38
CA LYS A 53 -0.93 -8.50 20.31
C LYS A 53 -2.15 -7.95 19.56
N GLN A 54 -2.89 -8.84 18.88
CA GLN A 54 -4.17 -8.48 18.27
C GLN A 54 -5.30 -8.71 19.26
N ASP A 55 -6.09 -7.67 19.53
CA ASP A 55 -7.34 -7.78 20.28
C ASP A 55 -8.38 -8.57 19.46
N ARG A 56 -8.57 -9.84 19.82
CA ARG A 56 -9.49 -10.75 19.12
C ARG A 56 -10.95 -10.34 19.31
N LEU A 57 -11.30 -9.77 20.47
CA LEU A 57 -12.66 -9.35 20.78
C LEU A 57 -13.02 -8.11 19.95
N ALA A 58 -12.16 -7.10 19.95
CA ALA A 58 -12.36 -5.90 19.13
C ALA A 58 -12.54 -6.26 17.65
N LYS A 59 -11.73 -7.16 17.11
CA LYS A 59 -11.86 -7.64 15.72
C LYS A 59 -13.19 -8.33 15.44
N ALA A 60 -13.66 -9.18 16.35
CA ALA A 60 -14.95 -9.86 16.18
C ALA A 60 -16.11 -8.85 16.17
N ILE A 61 -16.09 -7.89 17.10
CA ILE A 61 -17.09 -6.81 17.16
C ILE A 61 -17.05 -5.97 15.89
N THR A 62 -15.86 -5.52 15.46
CA THR A 62 -15.70 -4.73 14.23
C THR A 62 -16.16 -5.51 13.00
N ALA A 63 -15.85 -6.81 12.91
CA ALA A 63 -16.31 -7.65 11.80
C ALA A 63 -17.84 -7.75 11.76
N PHE A 64 -18.48 -7.92 12.92
CA PHE A 64 -19.94 -7.93 13.03
C PHE A 64 -20.55 -6.57 12.62
N GLN A 65 -19.99 -5.46 13.12
CA GLN A 65 -20.44 -4.10 12.76
C GLN A 65 -20.32 -3.84 11.26
N ILE A 66 -19.20 -4.21 10.65
CA ILE A 66 -18.97 -4.07 9.20
C ILE A 66 -19.97 -4.92 8.42
N ALA A 67 -20.15 -6.19 8.80
CA ALA A 67 -21.08 -7.08 8.12
C ALA A 67 -22.53 -6.58 8.20
N TYR A 68 -22.97 -6.16 9.39
CA TYR A 68 -24.28 -5.58 9.61
C TYR A 68 -24.49 -4.32 8.78
N PHE A 69 -23.51 -3.41 8.77
CA PHE A 69 -23.57 -2.18 7.98
C PHE A 69 -23.67 -2.44 6.48
N ILE A 70 -22.86 -3.37 5.94
CA ILE A 70 -22.94 -3.76 4.52
C ILE A 70 -24.32 -4.34 4.21
N VAL A 71 -24.82 -5.25 5.05
CA VAL A 71 -26.12 -5.89 4.87
C VAL A 71 -27.24 -4.84 4.89
N GLU A 72 -27.22 -3.90 5.83
CA GLU A 72 -28.16 -2.78 5.90
C GLU A 72 -28.13 -1.95 4.61
N CYS A 73 -26.95 -1.50 4.16
CA CYS A 73 -26.85 -0.70 2.95
C CYS A 73 -27.35 -1.44 1.69
N VAL A 74 -27.05 -2.74 1.58
CA VAL A 74 -27.56 -3.58 0.48
C VAL A 74 -29.08 -3.74 0.56
N GLY A 75 -29.62 -3.98 1.75
CA GLY A 75 -31.06 -4.07 1.99
C GLY A 75 -31.79 -2.78 1.61
N ARG A 76 -31.25 -1.63 2.02
CA ARG A 76 -31.77 -0.30 1.65
C ARG A 76 -31.77 -0.10 0.14
N ALA A 77 -30.64 -0.41 -0.52
CA ALA A 77 -30.53 -0.30 -1.98
C ALA A 77 -31.53 -1.22 -2.70
N ALA A 78 -31.74 -2.44 -2.22
CA ALA A 78 -32.67 -3.41 -2.80
C ALA A 78 -34.14 -3.03 -2.60
N GLN A 79 -34.47 -2.33 -1.52
CA GLN A 79 -35.83 -1.79 -1.25
C GLN A 79 -36.03 -0.37 -1.78
N HIS A 80 -35.08 0.18 -2.56
CA HIS A 80 -35.10 1.55 -3.05
C HIS A 80 -35.24 2.63 -1.95
N LEU A 81 -34.73 2.34 -0.76
CA LEU A 81 -34.62 3.32 0.33
C LEU A 81 -33.40 4.22 0.11
N ALA A 82 -33.50 5.49 0.51
CA ALA A 82 -32.42 6.44 0.33
C ALA A 82 -31.17 6.03 1.13
N LEU A 83 -30.01 6.11 0.47
CA LEU A 83 -28.69 6.01 1.09
C LEU A 83 -28.08 7.41 1.14
N THR A 84 -27.51 7.75 2.28
CA THR A 84 -26.79 9.02 2.46
C THR A 84 -25.40 8.94 1.83
N THR A 85 -24.84 10.10 1.47
CA THR A 85 -23.44 10.20 1.04
C THR A 85 -22.49 9.78 2.15
N LEU A 86 -22.84 9.99 3.42
CA LEU A 86 -22.05 9.52 4.57
C LEU A 86 -21.98 7.99 4.65
N GLU A 87 -23.11 7.30 4.45
CA GLU A 87 -23.13 5.83 4.39
C GLU A 87 -22.31 5.31 3.21
N LEU A 88 -22.42 5.96 2.04
CA LEU A 88 -21.65 5.59 0.85
C LEU A 88 -20.13 5.79 1.07
N ASP A 89 -19.73 6.89 1.68
CA ASP A 89 -18.33 7.14 2.06
C ASP A 89 -17.81 6.10 3.06
N THR A 90 -18.67 5.72 4.01
CA THR A 90 -18.36 4.68 5.00
C THR A 90 -18.20 3.31 4.32
N LEU A 91 -19.06 2.97 3.35
CA LEU A 91 -18.92 1.76 2.53
C LEU A 91 -17.58 1.75 1.78
N GLY A 92 -17.18 2.89 1.21
CA GLY A 92 -15.87 3.03 0.56
C GLY A 92 -14.72 2.70 1.52
N ILE A 93 -14.74 3.27 2.73
CA ILE A 93 -13.73 2.98 3.78
C ILE A 93 -13.77 1.51 4.20
N VAL A 94 -14.96 0.93 4.34
CA VAL A 94 -15.16 -0.48 4.70
C VAL A 94 -14.56 -1.42 3.65
N VAL A 95 -14.81 -1.18 2.36
CA VAL A 95 -14.23 -1.97 1.27
C VAL A 95 -12.71 -1.89 1.29
N CYS A 96 -12.14 -0.70 1.40
CA CYS A 96 -10.70 -0.50 1.57
C CYS A 96 -10.14 -1.24 2.79
N SER A 97 -10.85 -1.19 3.92
CA SER A 97 -10.45 -1.84 5.17
C SER A 97 -10.47 -3.35 5.06
N LEU A 98 -11.48 -3.94 4.41
CA LEU A 98 -11.57 -5.38 4.16
C LEU A 98 -10.46 -5.87 3.23
N MET A 99 -10.18 -5.13 2.15
CA MET A 99 -9.07 -5.46 1.24
C MET A 99 -7.72 -5.40 1.95
N THR A 100 -7.51 -4.36 2.78
CA THR A 100 -6.31 -4.21 3.60
C THR A 100 -6.19 -5.33 4.63
N ALA A 101 -7.29 -5.66 5.32
CA ALA A 101 -7.33 -6.74 6.29
C ALA A 101 -6.99 -8.10 5.64
N PHE A 102 -7.52 -8.36 4.44
CA PHE A 102 -7.20 -9.56 3.66
C PHE A 102 -5.70 -9.63 3.32
N ALA A 103 -5.13 -8.54 2.78
CA ALA A 103 -3.71 -8.47 2.47
C ALA A 103 -2.80 -8.64 3.71
N TRP A 104 -3.29 -8.28 4.90
CA TRP A 104 -2.56 -8.33 6.15
C TRP A 104 -2.92 -9.52 7.05
N LEU A 105 -3.66 -10.52 6.57
CA LEU A 105 -4.02 -11.72 7.35
C LEU A 105 -2.80 -12.45 7.93
N HIS A 106 -1.67 -12.40 7.21
CA HIS A 106 -0.42 -13.05 7.61
C HIS A 106 0.61 -12.06 8.17
N LYS A 107 0.26 -10.78 8.34
CA LYS A 107 1.14 -9.75 8.86
C LYS A 107 0.99 -9.66 10.39
N PRO A 108 2.08 -9.80 11.16
CA PRO A 108 2.03 -9.59 12.62
C PRO A 108 1.72 -8.12 12.95
N ALA A 109 1.09 -7.87 14.10
CA ALA A 109 0.70 -6.51 14.55
C ALA A 109 1.23 -6.21 15.96
N ASP A 110 1.46 -4.94 16.29
CA ASP A 110 2.01 -4.49 17.60
C ASP A 110 3.31 -5.20 18.04
N VAL A 111 4.21 -5.47 17.08
CA VAL A 111 5.57 -5.97 17.38
C VAL A 111 6.40 -4.81 17.91
N ARG A 112 6.78 -4.85 19.20
CA ARG A 112 7.53 -3.77 19.86
C ARG A 112 9.05 -3.95 19.88
N HIS A 113 9.52 -5.20 19.86
CA HIS A 113 10.95 -5.49 19.99
C HIS A 113 11.44 -6.36 18.83
N PRO A 114 12.49 -5.92 18.12
CA PRO A 114 13.09 -6.71 17.05
C PRO A 114 13.92 -7.87 17.61
N ILE A 115 14.05 -8.93 16.81
CA ILE A 115 14.95 -10.04 17.03
C ILE A 115 16.33 -9.67 16.50
N ARG A 116 17.34 -9.74 17.38
CA ARG A 116 18.73 -9.39 17.04
C ARG A 116 19.45 -10.60 16.49
N LEU A 117 19.92 -10.50 15.25
CA LEU A 117 20.72 -11.51 14.57
C LEU A 117 22.19 -11.12 14.65
N LYS A 118 23.03 -11.98 15.23
CA LYS A 118 24.46 -11.71 15.37
C LYS A 118 25.22 -12.25 14.17
N ALA A 119 26.01 -11.41 13.50
CA ALA A 119 26.97 -11.84 12.50
C ALA A 119 28.38 -11.89 13.10
N LYS A 120 29.18 -12.87 12.66
CA LYS A 120 30.58 -13.00 13.07
C LYS A 120 31.50 -11.99 12.38
N ALA A 121 31.15 -11.64 11.15
CA ALA A 121 31.88 -10.72 10.29
C ALA A 121 31.56 -9.25 10.61
N ASN A 122 32.47 -8.35 10.22
CA ASN A 122 32.21 -6.92 10.25
C ASN A 122 31.31 -6.51 9.06
N VAL A 123 30.62 -5.38 9.18
CA VAL A 123 29.78 -4.80 8.12
C VAL A 123 30.57 -4.59 6.83
N ASP A 124 31.82 -4.16 6.92
CA ASP A 124 32.67 -3.93 5.74
C ASP A 124 33.00 -5.23 5.01
N GLU A 125 33.23 -6.33 5.75
CA GLU A 125 33.46 -7.65 5.17
C GLU A 125 32.20 -8.19 4.49
N ILE A 126 31.03 -7.99 5.10
CA ILE A 126 29.73 -8.45 4.57
C ILE A 126 29.35 -7.65 3.31
N SER A 127 29.54 -6.33 3.34
CA SER A 127 29.19 -5.44 2.23
C SER A 127 30.23 -5.41 1.11
N GLY A 128 31.42 -5.95 1.35
CA GLY A 128 32.58 -5.82 0.46
C GLY A 128 33.04 -4.37 0.31
N SER A 129 32.92 -3.59 1.39
CA SER A 129 33.23 -2.15 1.44
C SER A 129 32.55 -1.32 0.35
N LYS A 130 31.38 -1.77 -0.13
CA LYS A 130 30.58 -1.01 -1.09
C LYS A 130 30.02 0.24 -0.41
N GLN A 131 29.91 1.33 -1.18
CA GLN A 131 29.22 2.52 -0.70
C GLN A 131 27.74 2.22 -0.47
N TRP A 132 27.15 2.90 0.52
CA TRP A 132 25.76 2.71 0.92
C TRP A 132 25.19 4.01 1.52
N ARG A 133 23.86 4.04 1.73
CA ARG A 133 23.11 5.26 2.05
C ARG A 133 22.26 5.16 3.28
N THR A 134 21.35 4.19 3.29
CA THR A 134 20.39 3.96 4.35
C THR A 134 20.88 2.83 5.24
N THR A 135 21.29 1.73 4.63
CA THR A 135 21.80 0.53 5.30
C THR A 135 23.02 -0.02 4.57
N PRO A 136 23.96 -0.65 5.28
CA PRO A 136 25.11 -1.30 4.62
C PRO A 136 24.76 -2.37 3.57
N LEU A 137 23.51 -2.83 3.54
CA LEU A 137 23.00 -3.81 2.59
C LEU A 137 22.12 -3.19 1.50
N ASP A 138 22.26 -1.89 1.23
CA ASP A 138 21.53 -1.20 0.15
C ASP A 138 21.81 -1.83 -1.23
N PHE A 139 23.00 -2.41 -1.44
CA PHE A 139 23.33 -3.14 -2.68
C PHE A 139 22.48 -4.40 -2.90
N VAL A 140 21.81 -4.91 -1.86
CA VAL A 140 20.86 -6.03 -1.96
C VAL A 140 19.44 -5.51 -2.22
N ASP A 141 19.03 -4.49 -1.46
CA ASP A 141 17.76 -3.79 -1.63
C ASP A 141 17.89 -2.40 -1.01
N GLU A 142 17.74 -1.36 -1.84
CA GLU A 142 17.85 0.06 -1.45
C GLU A 142 16.68 0.57 -0.60
N ASN A 143 15.84 -0.33 -0.08
CA ASN A 143 14.58 -0.03 0.60
C ASN A 143 13.53 0.65 -0.32
N GLY A 144 13.60 0.34 -1.62
CA GLY A 144 12.61 0.65 -2.66
C GLY A 144 12.34 2.15 -2.91
N PRO A 145 11.52 2.47 -3.94
CA PRO A 145 10.95 3.80 -4.04
C PRO A 145 10.02 4.06 -2.83
N GLY A 146 10.18 5.23 -2.22
CA GLY A 146 9.35 5.69 -1.13
C GLY A 146 9.27 7.21 -1.11
N TRP A 147 8.17 7.74 -0.60
CA TRP A 147 8.01 9.17 -0.37
C TRP A 147 9.16 9.72 0.50
N ALA A 148 9.52 9.02 1.57
CA ALA A 148 10.52 9.41 2.54
C ALA A 148 11.94 9.40 1.97
N VAL A 149 12.26 8.41 1.14
CA VAL A 149 13.62 8.20 0.62
C VAL A 149 13.86 8.87 -0.74
N ASN A 150 12.82 9.20 -1.52
CA ASN A 150 12.98 9.85 -2.83
C ASN A 150 12.38 11.26 -2.89
N VAL A 151 11.12 11.42 -2.50
CA VAL A 151 10.40 12.67 -2.77
C VAL A 151 10.73 13.74 -1.75
N GLN A 152 10.73 13.39 -0.46
CA GLN A 152 11.04 14.35 0.61
C GLN A 152 12.44 14.96 0.46
N PRO A 153 13.52 14.21 0.19
CA PRO A 153 14.84 14.81 -0.02
C PRO A 153 14.89 15.67 -1.29
N PHE A 154 14.17 15.29 -2.35
CA PHE A 154 14.05 16.09 -3.58
C PHE A 154 13.40 17.45 -3.32
N VAL A 155 12.32 17.50 -2.52
CA VAL A 155 11.67 18.76 -2.11
C VAL A 155 12.31 19.44 -0.88
N LYS A 156 13.47 18.93 -0.40
CA LYS A 156 14.20 19.44 0.77
C LYS A 156 13.37 19.45 2.07
N MET A 157 12.46 18.49 2.22
CA MET A 157 11.64 18.34 3.43
C MET A 157 12.39 17.50 4.49
N PRO A 158 12.46 17.94 5.76
CA PRO A 158 13.22 17.26 6.81
C PRO A 158 12.41 16.15 7.48
N VAL A 159 12.76 14.86 7.29
CA VAL A 159 12.01 13.76 7.96
C VAL A 159 12.85 12.51 8.25
N ILE A 160 13.78 12.11 7.36
CA ILE A 160 14.69 11.01 7.70
C ILE A 160 15.80 11.57 8.60
N PRO A 161 16.04 11.00 9.80
CA PRO A 161 17.20 11.37 10.60
C PRO A 161 18.46 11.29 9.73
N PRO A 162 19.33 12.31 9.74
CA PRO A 162 20.59 12.25 9.00
C PRO A 162 21.51 11.13 9.52
N GLU A 163 21.20 10.59 10.71
CA GLU A 163 21.86 9.44 11.32
C GLU A 163 21.79 8.20 10.42
N ARG A 164 22.97 7.60 10.21
CA ARG A 164 23.14 6.36 9.46
C ARG A 164 23.79 5.32 10.37
N SER A 165 23.38 4.06 10.33
CA SER A 165 22.29 3.47 9.55
C SER A 165 20.88 3.86 10.02
N ILE A 166 19.85 3.71 9.16
CA ILE A 166 18.46 3.97 9.57
C ILE A 166 18.04 3.06 10.72
N ARG A 167 17.27 3.59 11.69
CA ARG A 167 16.79 2.81 12.85
C ARG A 167 15.49 2.06 12.58
N ARG A 168 14.76 2.42 11.52
CA ARG A 168 13.46 1.85 11.17
C ARG A 168 13.27 1.85 9.66
N ILE A 169 12.73 0.75 9.12
CA ILE A 169 12.32 0.67 7.72
C ILE A 169 11.12 1.61 7.49
N PRO A 170 11.18 2.54 6.52
CA PRO A 170 10.07 3.45 6.22
C PRO A 170 8.78 2.70 5.87
N ASN A 171 7.64 3.16 6.39
CA ASN A 171 6.33 2.54 6.17
C ASN A 171 5.81 2.69 4.73
N ASP A 172 6.36 3.64 4.00
CA ASP A 172 6.03 4.00 2.64
C ASP A 172 6.95 3.32 1.61
N ARG A 173 7.82 2.41 2.06
CA ARG A 173 8.61 1.54 1.18
C ARG A 173 7.66 0.72 0.31
N PHE A 174 7.83 0.86 -1.00
CA PHE A 174 7.12 0.03 -1.96
C PHE A 174 8.10 -0.98 -2.57
N PRO A 175 8.13 -2.24 -2.10
CA PRO A 175 9.09 -3.22 -2.58
C PRO A 175 8.87 -3.44 -4.09
N MET A 176 9.91 -3.22 -4.89
CA MET A 176 9.83 -3.41 -6.33
C MET A 176 9.50 -4.87 -6.65
N ASN A 177 8.28 -5.09 -7.13
CA ASN A 177 7.82 -6.38 -7.62
C ASN A 177 8.06 -6.45 -9.15
N PRO A 178 8.90 -7.37 -9.64
CA PRO A 178 9.10 -7.56 -11.08
C PRO A 178 7.81 -7.96 -11.82
N TYR A 179 6.86 -8.59 -11.12
CA TYR A 179 5.68 -9.22 -11.72
C TYR A 179 4.43 -8.33 -11.75
N GLY A 180 4.42 -7.19 -11.04
CA GLY A 180 3.33 -6.22 -11.07
C GLY A 180 2.04 -6.61 -10.32
N VAL A 181 1.95 -7.81 -9.73
CA VAL A 181 0.72 -8.33 -9.12
C VAL A 181 0.20 -7.42 -8.00
N GLN A 182 1.10 -6.90 -7.17
CA GLN A 182 0.74 -6.00 -6.06
C GLN A 182 0.16 -4.69 -6.59
N GLU A 183 0.76 -4.14 -7.64
CA GLU A 183 0.34 -2.92 -8.30
C GLU A 183 -1.03 -3.08 -8.95
N TYR A 184 -1.29 -4.21 -9.63
CA TYR A 184 -2.60 -4.48 -10.21
C TYR A 184 -3.69 -4.66 -9.16
N LEU A 185 -3.39 -5.32 -8.04
CA LEU A 185 -4.34 -5.44 -6.92
C LEU A 185 -4.64 -4.09 -6.29
N LEU A 186 -3.62 -3.24 -6.09
CA LEU A 186 -3.81 -1.89 -5.56
C LEU A 186 -4.55 -0.97 -6.57
N CYS A 187 -4.32 -1.16 -7.86
CA CYS A 187 -5.06 -0.50 -8.94
C CYS A 187 -6.54 -0.82 -8.87
N PHE A 188 -6.87 -2.10 -8.83
CA PHE A 188 -8.24 -2.54 -8.66
C PHE A 188 -8.86 -2.00 -7.36
N ALA A 189 -8.13 -2.07 -6.23
CA ALA A 189 -8.61 -1.57 -4.93
C ALA A 189 -8.98 -0.09 -4.96
N THR A 190 -8.09 0.74 -5.50
CA THR A 190 -8.27 2.20 -5.53
C THR A 190 -9.33 2.62 -6.55
N LEU A 191 -9.46 1.91 -7.67
CA LEU A 191 -10.56 2.13 -8.63
C LEU A 191 -11.91 1.66 -8.07
N ALA A 192 -11.96 0.56 -7.33
CA ALA A 192 -13.17 0.12 -6.65
C ALA A 192 -13.62 1.15 -5.61
N PHE A 193 -12.67 1.66 -4.80
CA PHE A 193 -12.93 2.73 -3.84
C PHE A 193 -13.51 3.98 -4.51
N THR A 194 -12.87 4.50 -5.56
CA THR A 194 -13.35 5.72 -6.21
C THR A 194 -14.64 5.50 -7.01
N GLY A 195 -14.84 4.30 -7.54
CA GLY A 195 -16.06 3.89 -8.23
C GLY A 195 -17.29 3.85 -7.33
N ILE A 196 -17.14 3.56 -6.04
CA ILE A 196 -18.25 3.56 -5.07
C ILE A 196 -18.89 4.96 -5.00
N HIS A 197 -18.11 6.04 -5.02
CA HIS A 197 -18.69 7.39 -4.97
C HIS A 197 -19.54 7.72 -6.21
N VAL A 198 -19.18 7.15 -7.37
CA VAL A 198 -19.98 7.28 -8.60
C VAL A 198 -21.32 6.57 -8.47
N ALA A 199 -21.44 5.51 -7.64
CA ALA A 199 -22.71 4.82 -7.40
C ALA A 199 -23.77 5.74 -6.77
N GLY A 200 -23.36 6.79 -6.05
CA GLY A 200 -24.25 7.83 -5.51
C GLY A 200 -24.81 8.81 -6.56
N TRP A 201 -24.76 8.48 -7.85
CA TRP A 201 -25.13 9.38 -8.95
C TRP A 201 -26.56 9.97 -8.86
N ASN A 202 -27.48 9.16 -8.33
CA ASN A 202 -28.91 9.45 -8.24
C ASN A 202 -29.35 9.87 -6.84
N PHE A 203 -28.42 10.15 -5.92
CA PHE A 203 -28.78 10.59 -4.57
C PHE A 203 -29.48 11.95 -4.59
N SER A 204 -30.36 12.15 -3.61
CA SER A 204 -31.01 13.41 -3.30
C SER A 204 -30.01 14.34 -2.61
N PHE A 205 -30.05 15.62 -2.95
CA PHE A 205 -29.18 16.64 -2.37
C PHE A 205 -30.04 17.89 -2.09
N PRO A 206 -29.67 18.70 -1.07
CA PRO A 206 -30.44 19.89 -0.70
C PRO A 206 -30.56 20.91 -1.86
N SER A 207 -29.57 20.96 -2.75
CA SER A 207 -29.57 21.85 -3.91
C SER A 207 -29.13 21.15 -5.21
N GLY A 208 -29.56 21.70 -6.34
CA GLY A 208 -29.10 21.25 -7.66
C GLY A 208 -27.60 21.44 -7.87
N THR A 209 -27.02 22.49 -7.28
CA THR A 209 -25.58 22.77 -7.32
C THR A 209 -24.78 21.68 -6.62
N GLU A 210 -25.19 21.28 -5.41
CA GLU A 210 -24.53 20.21 -4.65
C GLU A 210 -24.59 18.88 -5.39
N ARG A 211 -25.74 18.56 -6.01
CA ARG A 211 -25.85 17.37 -6.86
C ARG A 211 -24.87 17.39 -8.03
N VAL A 212 -24.69 18.53 -8.70
CA VAL A 212 -23.73 18.66 -9.80
C VAL A 212 -22.30 18.57 -9.29
N LEU A 213 -21.97 19.24 -8.19
CA LEU A 213 -20.65 19.19 -7.56
C LEU A 213 -20.29 17.77 -7.10
N TRP A 214 -21.24 17.01 -6.55
CA TRP A 214 -21.07 15.60 -6.23
C TRP A 214 -20.72 14.75 -7.46
N ARG A 215 -21.45 14.93 -8.56
CA ARG A 215 -21.20 14.20 -9.80
C ARG A 215 -19.84 14.55 -10.41
N VAL A 216 -19.51 15.84 -10.47
CA VAL A 216 -18.23 16.32 -10.98
C VAL A 216 -17.08 15.82 -10.11
N SER A 217 -17.17 15.95 -8.79
CA SER A 217 -16.13 15.48 -7.87
C SER A 217 -15.96 13.96 -7.91
N SER A 218 -17.04 13.19 -8.02
CA SER A 218 -16.98 11.72 -8.13
C SER A 218 -16.33 11.26 -9.44
N LEU A 219 -16.68 11.88 -10.58
CA LEU A 219 -16.03 11.61 -11.86
C LEU A 219 -14.58 12.06 -11.87
N LEU A 220 -14.29 13.22 -11.27
CA LEU A 220 -12.93 13.73 -11.14
C LEU A 220 -12.10 12.74 -10.31
N LEU A 221 -12.59 12.29 -9.16
CA LEU A 221 -11.91 11.33 -8.29
C LEU A 221 -11.60 10.01 -9.02
N PHE A 222 -12.60 9.44 -9.70
CA PHE A 222 -12.40 8.21 -10.48
C PHE A 222 -11.41 8.42 -11.64
N GLY A 223 -11.58 9.51 -12.39
CA GLY A 223 -10.75 9.86 -13.54
C GLY A 223 -9.28 10.12 -13.17
N VAL A 224 -9.02 10.87 -12.10
CA VAL A 224 -7.64 11.14 -11.65
C VAL A 224 -6.97 9.88 -11.10
N THR A 225 -7.72 8.99 -10.44
CA THR A 225 -7.20 7.68 -10.03
C THR A 225 -6.87 6.80 -11.23
N ALA A 226 -7.73 6.74 -12.25
CA ALA A 226 -7.44 6.02 -13.49
C ALA A 226 -6.21 6.61 -14.20
N ALA A 227 -6.11 7.94 -14.31
CA ALA A 227 -4.97 8.62 -14.91
C ALA A 227 -3.66 8.34 -14.14
N PHE A 228 -3.70 8.33 -12.80
CA PHE A 228 -2.55 7.96 -11.97
C PHE A 228 -2.05 6.55 -12.33
N TRP A 229 -2.95 5.57 -12.46
CA TRP A 229 -2.55 4.19 -12.79
C TRP A 229 -2.04 4.02 -14.21
N VAL A 230 -2.56 4.78 -15.17
CA VAL A 230 -2.00 4.83 -16.52
C VAL A 230 -0.56 5.34 -16.47
N LEU A 231 -0.31 6.45 -15.76
CA LEU A 231 1.03 7.02 -15.62
C LEU A 231 1.99 6.12 -14.85
N GLU A 232 1.55 5.49 -13.76
CA GLU A 232 2.35 4.50 -13.01
C GLU A 232 2.71 3.33 -13.90
N THR A 233 1.75 2.81 -14.68
CA THR A 233 1.99 1.68 -15.60
C THR A 233 3.02 2.06 -16.68
N MET A 234 2.93 3.28 -17.21
CA MET A 234 3.92 3.82 -18.17
C MET A 234 5.30 4.00 -17.52
N ALA A 235 5.37 4.55 -16.31
CA ALA A 235 6.62 4.71 -15.57
C ALA A 235 7.26 3.35 -15.25
N SER A 236 6.44 2.39 -14.84
CA SER A 236 6.85 1.03 -14.54
C SER A 236 7.33 0.27 -15.76
N TRP A 237 6.69 0.47 -16.91
CA TRP A 237 7.18 -0.03 -18.18
C TRP A 237 8.59 0.50 -18.49
N LYS A 238 8.82 1.81 -18.32
CA LYS A 238 10.12 2.43 -18.56
C LYS A 238 11.20 1.97 -17.56
N ARG A 239 10.85 1.81 -16.27
CA ARG A 239 11.79 1.40 -15.21
C ARG A 239 12.14 -0.08 -15.24
N LEU A 240 11.15 -0.93 -15.42
CA LEU A 240 11.27 -2.38 -15.18
C LEU A 240 11.03 -3.22 -16.43
N GLY A 241 10.58 -2.62 -17.53
CA GLY A 241 10.22 -3.35 -18.75
C GLY A 241 9.07 -4.33 -18.54
N ARG A 242 8.12 -4.04 -17.63
CA ARG A 242 7.04 -4.97 -17.23
C ARG A 242 6.26 -5.57 -18.40
N TRP A 243 5.88 -4.76 -19.39
CA TRP A 243 5.17 -5.24 -20.58
C TRP A 243 6.03 -6.15 -21.44
N THR A 244 7.31 -5.84 -21.60
CA THR A 244 8.28 -6.71 -22.29
C THR A 244 8.36 -8.06 -21.58
N TRP A 245 8.44 -8.04 -20.24
CA TRP A 245 8.44 -9.25 -19.42
C TRP A 245 7.15 -10.07 -19.62
N LEU A 246 5.97 -9.44 -19.55
CA LEU A 246 4.67 -10.11 -19.73
C LEU A 246 4.54 -10.70 -21.14
N TYR A 247 4.91 -9.92 -22.16
CA TYR A 247 4.91 -10.37 -23.55
C TYR A 247 5.81 -11.58 -23.76
N LEU A 248 7.06 -11.54 -23.28
CA LEU A 248 8.01 -12.64 -23.39
C LEU A 248 7.55 -13.87 -22.61
N ARG A 249 6.89 -13.69 -21.46
CA ARG A 249 6.32 -14.80 -20.69
C ARG A 249 5.27 -15.59 -21.47
N VAL A 250 4.45 -14.91 -22.27
CA VAL A 250 3.41 -15.54 -23.09
C VAL A 250 3.97 -16.07 -24.41
N THR A 251 4.88 -15.34 -25.05
CA THR A 251 5.33 -15.63 -26.42
C THR A 251 6.62 -16.44 -26.51
N ASN A 252 7.60 -16.21 -25.63
CA ASN A 252 8.92 -16.83 -25.70
C ASN A 252 9.61 -16.95 -24.33
N PRO A 253 9.37 -18.05 -23.60
CA PRO A 253 9.96 -18.28 -22.28
C PRO A 253 11.49 -18.39 -22.26
N LYS A 254 12.14 -18.69 -23.40
CA LYS A 254 13.61 -18.75 -23.46
C LYS A 254 14.20 -17.34 -23.45
N ALA A 255 13.69 -16.45 -24.29
CA ALA A 255 14.10 -15.05 -24.34
C ALA A 255 13.78 -14.28 -23.04
N LEU A 256 12.80 -14.75 -22.26
CA LEU A 256 12.51 -14.20 -20.93
C LEU A 256 13.71 -14.31 -19.97
N LYS A 257 14.41 -15.46 -19.97
CA LYS A 257 15.57 -15.67 -19.09
C LYS A 257 16.71 -14.72 -19.41
N ASP A 258 16.97 -14.50 -20.71
CA ASP A 258 17.98 -13.56 -21.17
C ASP A 258 17.62 -12.12 -20.79
N PHE A 259 16.33 -11.75 -20.91
CA PHE A 259 15.83 -10.45 -20.48
C PHE A 259 15.97 -10.22 -18.96
N GLU A 260 15.64 -11.23 -18.14
CA GLU A 260 15.78 -11.17 -16.68
C GLU A 260 17.25 -10.98 -16.28
N LYS A 261 18.16 -11.76 -16.87
CA LYS A 261 19.60 -11.65 -16.63
C LYS A 261 20.13 -10.26 -17.02
N ALA A 262 19.80 -9.78 -18.22
CA ALA A 262 20.22 -8.45 -18.68
C ALA A 262 19.62 -7.31 -17.86
N ARG A 263 18.49 -7.53 -17.19
CA ARG A 263 17.89 -6.56 -16.27
C ARG A 263 18.61 -6.58 -14.92
N GLU A 264 18.90 -7.75 -14.37
CA GLU A 264 19.69 -7.89 -13.14
C GLU A 264 21.07 -7.25 -13.28
N GLU A 265 21.76 -7.50 -14.39
CA GLU A 265 23.05 -6.89 -14.70
C GLU A 265 22.97 -5.35 -14.81
N ARG A 266 21.89 -4.82 -15.40
CA ARG A 266 21.67 -3.37 -15.43
C ARG A 266 21.46 -2.79 -14.05
N LEU A 267 20.60 -3.42 -13.24
CA LEU A 267 20.32 -2.98 -11.87
C LEU A 267 21.56 -3.06 -10.96
N SER A 268 22.41 -4.08 -11.14
CA SER A 268 23.65 -4.20 -10.37
C SER A 268 24.72 -3.19 -10.76
N ASN A 269 24.70 -2.73 -12.02
CA ASN A 269 25.68 -1.80 -12.58
C ASN A 269 25.20 -0.33 -12.52
N GLU A 270 23.94 -0.08 -12.18
CA GLU A 270 23.43 1.27 -12.00
C GLU A 270 24.14 1.94 -10.82
N PRO A 271 24.78 3.11 -11.03
CA PRO A 271 25.43 3.81 -9.95
C PRO A 271 24.39 4.22 -8.91
N GLN A 272 24.73 4.08 -7.64
CA GLN A 272 23.89 4.57 -6.56
C GLN A 272 23.57 6.05 -6.80
N ARG A 273 22.29 6.39 -6.92
CA ARG A 273 21.77 7.71 -7.32
C ARG A 273 21.31 8.67 -6.19
N GLU A 274 21.91 9.84 -5.97
CA GLU A 274 21.68 10.66 -4.75
C GLU A 274 20.20 10.82 -4.36
N LEU A 275 19.87 10.74 -3.05
CA LEU A 275 18.49 10.79 -2.53
C LEU A 275 17.72 12.06 -2.99
N THR A 276 18.45 13.15 -3.19
CA THR A 276 17.94 14.45 -3.67
C THR A 276 17.49 14.43 -5.12
N THR A 277 17.75 13.36 -5.85
CA THR A 277 17.48 13.27 -7.27
C THR A 277 16.41 12.20 -7.52
N LEU A 278 15.38 12.51 -8.32
CA LEU A 278 14.26 11.58 -8.59
C LEU A 278 14.49 10.64 -9.79
N PRO A 279 14.24 9.31 -9.69
CA PRO A 279 14.41 8.34 -10.77
C PRO A 279 13.87 8.86 -12.11
N LEU A 280 12.66 9.42 -12.07
CA LEU A 280 11.96 9.99 -13.21
C LEU A 280 11.36 11.34 -12.78
N PRO A 281 12.01 12.49 -13.02
CA PRO A 281 11.47 13.79 -12.60
C PRO A 281 10.11 14.12 -13.22
N TRP A 282 9.86 13.65 -14.44
CA TRP A 282 8.55 13.80 -15.11
C TRP A 282 7.44 13.05 -14.38
N GLU A 283 7.73 11.94 -13.70
CA GLU A 283 6.74 11.19 -12.92
C GLU A 283 6.20 12.06 -11.78
N PHE A 284 7.08 12.78 -11.08
CA PHE A 284 6.67 13.72 -10.03
C PHE A 284 5.82 14.87 -10.60
N TRP A 285 6.27 15.52 -11.68
CA TRP A 285 5.55 16.66 -12.26
C TRP A 285 4.20 16.30 -12.89
N THR A 286 4.03 15.04 -13.31
CA THR A 286 2.75 14.54 -13.83
C THR A 286 1.81 14.06 -12.72
N ILE A 287 2.33 13.43 -11.67
CA ILE A 287 1.53 12.93 -10.53
C ILE A 287 1.11 14.05 -9.59
N MET A 288 1.93 15.09 -9.38
CA MET A 288 1.64 16.14 -8.40
C MET A 288 0.31 16.87 -8.67
N PRO A 289 0.00 17.34 -9.90
CA PRO A 289 -1.30 17.96 -10.19
C PRO A 289 -2.47 16.99 -9.99
N ILE A 290 -2.29 15.72 -10.34
CA ILE A 290 -3.30 14.66 -10.15
C ILE A 290 -3.58 14.47 -8.66
N ALA A 291 -2.55 14.45 -7.81
CA ALA A 291 -2.69 14.34 -6.37
C ALA A 291 -3.41 15.55 -5.75
N VAL A 292 -3.14 16.77 -6.23
CA VAL A 292 -3.84 17.99 -5.79
C VAL A 292 -5.32 17.93 -6.18
N LEU A 293 -5.64 17.55 -7.42
CA LEU A 293 -7.03 17.40 -7.88
C LEU A 293 -7.77 16.32 -7.09
N TYR A 294 -7.12 15.18 -6.81
CA TYR A 294 -7.66 14.13 -5.96
C TYR A 294 -7.98 14.68 -4.55
N ALA A 295 -7.04 15.40 -3.94
CA ALA A 295 -7.22 15.96 -2.60
C ALA A 295 -8.39 16.96 -2.54
N LEU A 296 -8.52 17.83 -3.54
CA LEU A 296 -9.64 18.79 -3.62
C LEU A 296 -10.98 18.08 -3.80
N ALA A 297 -11.06 17.11 -4.72
CA ALA A 297 -12.27 16.32 -4.94
C ALA A 297 -12.68 15.56 -3.67
N ARG A 298 -11.71 14.93 -2.99
CA ARG A 298 -11.96 14.17 -1.77
C ARG A 298 -12.36 15.06 -0.59
N MET A 299 -11.76 16.25 -0.48
CA MET A 299 -12.14 17.23 0.55
C MET A 299 -13.59 17.67 0.36
N TYR A 300 -14.01 17.95 -0.87
CA TYR A 300 -15.40 18.28 -1.16
C TYR A 300 -16.34 17.13 -0.80
N GLN A 301 -16.07 15.90 -1.23
CA GLN A 301 -16.92 14.74 -0.89
C GLN A 301 -17.06 14.54 0.62
N LEU A 302 -15.96 14.70 1.38
CA LEU A 302 -15.98 14.58 2.83
C LEU A 302 -16.87 15.67 3.45
N VAL A 303 -16.78 16.91 2.98
CA VAL A 303 -17.64 18.01 3.47
C VAL A 303 -19.11 17.76 3.10
N GLU A 304 -19.36 17.36 1.86
CA GLU A 304 -20.71 17.06 1.36
C GLU A 304 -21.36 15.91 2.13
N ALA A 305 -20.58 14.91 2.57
CA ALA A 305 -21.06 13.80 3.38
C ALA A 305 -21.79 14.25 4.66
N PHE A 306 -21.32 15.33 5.28
CA PHE A 306 -21.97 15.92 6.44
C PHE A 306 -22.99 17.00 6.07
N ALA A 307 -22.71 17.78 5.02
CA ALA A 307 -23.61 18.85 4.58
C ALA A 307 -24.95 18.32 4.10
N GLN A 308 -24.99 17.16 3.44
CA GLN A 308 -26.22 16.52 2.97
C GLN A 308 -27.20 16.21 4.11
N LEU A 309 -26.70 15.96 5.33
CA LEU A 309 -27.54 15.62 6.49
C LEU A 309 -28.53 16.72 6.91
N ARG A 310 -28.36 17.94 6.40
CA ARG A 310 -29.26 19.07 6.68
C ARG A 310 -30.63 18.95 6.00
N ASP A 311 -30.72 18.20 4.90
CA ASP A 311 -31.93 17.99 4.12
C ASP A 311 -31.84 16.65 3.40
N VAL A 312 -32.25 15.60 4.10
CA VAL A 312 -32.24 14.21 3.64
C VAL A 312 -33.63 13.74 3.28
N GLU A 313 -33.70 12.77 2.38
CA GLU A 313 -34.96 12.13 2.01
C GLU A 313 -35.62 11.45 3.21
N VAL A 314 -36.96 11.48 3.26
CA VAL A 314 -37.72 10.93 4.40
C VAL A 314 -37.45 9.43 4.58
N THR A 315 -37.22 8.70 3.48
CA THR A 315 -36.92 7.26 3.51
C THR A 315 -35.59 6.92 4.18
N VAL A 316 -34.74 7.92 4.48
CA VAL A 316 -33.55 7.72 5.33
C VAL A 316 -33.93 7.24 6.74
N TYR A 317 -35.09 7.64 7.26
CA TYR A 317 -35.57 7.24 8.59
C TYR A 317 -36.27 5.89 8.62
N ASP A 318 -36.57 5.30 7.46
CA ASP A 318 -37.16 3.97 7.37
C ASP A 318 -36.10 2.89 7.61
N THR A 319 -36.46 1.79 8.26
CA THR A 319 -35.59 0.62 8.44
C THR A 319 -35.85 -0.42 7.35
N VAL A 320 -34.83 -1.20 6.98
CA VAL A 320 -35.01 -2.31 6.03
C VAL A 320 -36.03 -3.32 6.57
N ASP A 321 -37.05 -3.62 5.77
CA ASP A 321 -38.02 -4.67 6.11
C ASP A 321 -37.45 -6.05 5.75
N TRP A 322 -36.84 -6.70 6.75
CA TRP A 322 -36.25 -8.03 6.57
C TRP A 322 -37.28 -9.14 6.33
N SER A 323 -38.56 -8.92 6.68
CA SER A 323 -39.61 -9.94 6.52
C SER A 323 -39.85 -10.30 5.04
N VAL A 324 -39.65 -9.34 4.13
CA VAL A 324 -39.77 -9.55 2.67
C VAL A 324 -38.78 -10.60 2.15
N TYR A 325 -37.63 -10.77 2.81
CA TYR A 325 -36.58 -11.70 2.40
C TYR A 325 -36.61 -13.04 3.13
N LEU A 326 -37.39 -13.16 4.20
CA LEU A 326 -37.56 -14.39 4.96
C LEU A 326 -38.89 -15.04 4.55
N PRO A 327 -38.89 -16.01 3.61
CA PRO A 327 -40.11 -16.73 3.32
C PRO A 327 -40.55 -17.44 4.61
N HIS A 328 -41.73 -17.04 5.13
CA HIS A 328 -42.49 -17.66 6.23
C HIS A 328 -42.31 -17.12 7.67
N VAL A 329 -42.12 -15.80 7.86
CA VAL A 329 -42.49 -15.14 9.13
C VAL A 329 -43.72 -14.28 8.93
#